data_AF-A0A736VIJ7-F1
#
_entry.id   AF-A0A736VIJ7-F1
#
_cell.length_a   1.000
_cell.length_b   1.000
_cell.length_c   1.000
_cell.angle_alpha   90.00
_cell.angle_beta   90.00
_cell.angle_gamma   90.00
#
_symmetry.space_group_name_H-M   'P 1'
#
loop_
_entity.id
_entity.type
_entity.pdbx_description
1 polymer ?
#
loop_
_entity_poly.entity_id
_entity_poly.type
_entity_poly.pdbx_seq_one_letter_code
_entity_poly.pdbx_strand_id
1 'polypeptide(L)' 'MGTLTVRPQPEHEDAMAAVGALLQEKRASQTLLKSLMAYEPQCKEKAALHKAKDKIERFKAAQLALFE' A
#
# COMPACT_ATOMS: atom_id res chain seq x y z
N MET A 1 -11.57 -27.97 4.45
CA MET A 1 -10.64 -26.81 4.53
C MET A 1 -9.44 -27.13 3.68
N GLY A 2 -9.12 -26.31 2.67
CA GLY A 2 -7.94 -26.50 1.82
C GLY A 2 -6.72 -25.80 2.39
N THR A 3 -5.53 -26.39 2.20
CA THR A 3 -4.25 -25.77 2.54
C THR A 3 -3.63 -25.18 1.27
N LEU A 4 -3.35 -23.88 1.27
CA LEU A 4 -2.65 -23.20 0.18
C LEU A 4 -1.16 -23.11 0.55
N THR A 5 -0.30 -23.64 -0.31
CA THR A 5 1.15 -23.49 -0.16
C THR A 5 1.61 -22.37 -1.09
N VAL A 6 2.22 -21.33 -0.52
CA VAL A 6 2.79 -20.20 -1.26
C VAL A 6 4.29 -20.21 -1.04
N ARG A 7 5.07 -19.99 -2.10
CA ARG A 7 6.53 -19.81 -2.04
C ARG A 7 6.85 -18.37 -2.42
N PRO A 8 6.96 -17.46 -1.44
CA PRO A 8 7.33 -16.07 -1.70
C PRO A 8 8.78 -15.99 -2.18
N GLN A 9 9.09 -14.93 -2.92
CA GLN A 9 10.48 -14.55 -3.15
C GLN A 9 11.06 -13.97 -1.85
N PRO A 10 12.39 -14.01 -1.64
CA PRO A 10 13.02 -13.52 -0.41
C PRO A 10 12.61 -12.08 -0.05
N GLU A 11 12.55 -11.21 -1.06
CA GLU A 11 12.12 -9.81 -0.93
C GLU A 11 10.70 -9.67 -0.33
N HIS A 12 9.82 -10.62 -0.65
CA HIS A 12 8.45 -10.64 -0.13
C HIS A 12 8.38 -11.24 1.27
N GLU A 13 9.29 -12.14 1.64
CA GLU A 13 9.39 -12.64 3.02
C GLU A 13 9.83 -11.54 3.97
N ASP A 14 10.84 -10.75 3.58
CA ASP A 14 11.31 -9.60 4.36
C ASP A 14 10.21 -8.54 4.52
N ALA A 15 9.51 -8.22 3.44
CA ALA A 15 8.37 -7.29 3.48
C ALA A 15 7.24 -7.81 4.39
N MET A 16 6.92 -9.11 4.31
CA MET A 16 5.90 -9.72 5.18
C MET A 16 6.34 -9.73 6.65
N ALA A 17 7.62 -9.96 6.95
CA ALA A 17 8.14 -9.91 8.32
C ALA A 17 8.03 -8.49 8.90
N ALA A 18 8.42 -7.48 8.13
CA ALA A 18 8.32 -6.07 8.53
C ALA A 18 6.87 -5.64 8.77
N VAL A 19 5.96 -5.98 7.85
CA VAL A 19 4.52 -5.69 7.99
C VAL A 19 3.91 -6.49 9.14
N GLY A 20 4.33 -7.74 9.33
CA GLY A 20 3.89 -8.58 10.44
C GLY A 20 4.22 -7.98 11.79
N ALA A 21 5.44 -7.45 11.95
CA ALA A 21 5.85 -6.74 13.16
C ALA A 21 4.99 -5.49 13.41
N LEU A 22 4.72 -4.69 12.37
CA LEU A 22 3.86 -3.50 12.46
C LEU A 22 2.42 -3.83 12.85
N LEU A 23 1.88 -4.94 12.33
CA LEU A 23 0.53 -5.41 12.63
C LEU A 23 0.45 -6.28 13.89
N GLN A 24 1.57 -6.49 14.59
CA GLN A 24 1.70 -7.37 15.76
C GLN A 24 1.25 -8.82 15.50
N GLU A 25 1.42 -9.29 14.26
CA GLU A 25 1.06 -10.63 13.84
C GLU A 25 2.20 -11.63 14.11
N LYS A 26 1.85 -12.79 14.66
CA LYS A 26 2.83 -13.85 15.01
C LYS A 26 3.11 -14.82 13.87
N ARG A 27 2.27 -14.85 12.83
CA ARG A 27 2.37 -15.79 11.71
C ARG A 27 2.32 -15.07 10.38
N ALA A 28 3.27 -15.38 9.50
CA ALA A 28 3.32 -14.84 8.14
C ALA A 28 2.03 -15.10 7.34
N SER A 29 1.34 -16.22 7.58
CA SER A 29 0.05 -16.51 6.92
C SER A 29 -1.07 -15.55 7.33
N GLN A 30 -1.08 -15.09 8.59
CA GLN A 30 -2.05 -14.09 9.06
C GLN A 30 -1.74 -12.72 8.45
N THR A 31 -0.46 -12.35 8.42
CA THR A 31 0.01 -11.12 7.77
C THR A 31 -0.34 -11.11 6.29
N LEU A 32 -0.09 -12.21 5.57
CA LEU A 32 -0.41 -12.35 4.16
C LEU A 32 -1.91 -12.23 3.92
N LEU A 33 -2.73 -12.93 4.71
CA LEU A 33 -4.19 -12.88 4.57
C LEU A 33 -4.72 -11.46 4.81
N LYS A 34 -4.29 -10.79 5.87
CA LYS A 34 -4.70 -9.40 6.16
C LYS A 34 -4.27 -8.44 5.05
N SER A 35 -3.05 -8.61 4.54
CA SER A 35 -2.54 -7.79 3.43
C SER A 35 -3.37 -7.98 2.17
N LEU A 36 -3.74 -9.22 1.84
CA LEU A 36 -4.61 -9.52 0.70
C LEU A 36 -6.02 -8.94 0.87
N MET A 37 -6.59 -9.02 2.08
CA MET A 37 -7.89 -8.44 2.37
C MET A 37 -7.89 -6.91 2.27
N ALA A 38 -6.77 -6.26 2.59
CA ALA A 38 -6.61 -4.81 2.53
C ALA A 38 -6.13 -4.28 1.17
N TYR A 39 -5.67 -5.16 0.26
CA TYR A 39 -5.05 -4.78 -0.99
C TYR A 39 -5.95 -3.90 -1.87
N GLU A 40 -7.17 -4.36 -2.16
CA GLU A 40 -8.06 -3.64 -3.06
C GLU A 40 -8.51 -2.26 -2.51
N PRO A 41 -8.93 -2.15 -1.22
CA PRO A 41 -9.14 -0.84 -0.59
C PRO A 41 -7.93 0.09 -0.67
N GLN A 42 -6.72 -0.42 -0.38
CA GLN A 42 -5.49 0.38 -0.39
C GLN A 42 -5.14 0.85 -1.80
N CYS A 43 -5.35 0.03 -2.84
CA CYS A 43 -5.16 0.46 -4.22
C CYS A 43 -6.08 1.63 -4.60
N LYS A 44 -7.35 1.58 -4.18
CA LYS A 44 -8.33 2.64 -4.42
C LYS A 44 -7.92 3.94 -3.71
N GLU A 45 -7.49 3.84 -2.45
CA GLU A 45 -7.03 4.99 -1.67
C GLU A 45 -5.76 5.63 -2.26
N LYS A 46 -4.78 4.82 -2.67
CA LYS A 46 -3.55 5.30 -3.31
C LYS A 46 -3.86 6.06 -4.60
N ALA A 47 -4.77 5.54 -5.43
CA ALA A 47 -5.19 6.20 -6.65
C ALA A 47 -5.90 7.54 -6.37
N ALA A 48 -6.72 7.61 -5.32
CA ALA A 48 -7.37 8.85 -4.90
C ALA A 48 -6.36 9.89 -4.39
N LEU A 49 -5.38 9.47 -3.59
CA LEU A 49 -4.29 10.32 -3.11
C LEU A 49 -3.44 10.87 -4.26
N HIS A 50 -3.10 10.06 -5.26
CA HIS A 50 -2.39 10.52 -6.46
C HIS A 50 -3.19 11.58 -7.21
N LYS A 51 -4.49 11.36 -7.43
CA LYS A 51 -5.36 12.38 -8.07
C LYS A 51 -5.43 13.67 -7.26
N ALA A 52 -5.41 13.60 -5.93
CA ALA A 52 -5.39 14.79 -5.08
C ALA A 52 -4.04 15.53 -5.16
N LYS A 53 -2.93 14.79 -5.19
CA LYS A 53 -1.59 15.35 -5.38
C LYS A 53 -1.47 16.12 -6.69
N ASP A 54 -1.95 15.53 -7.80
CA ASP A 54 -1.92 16.18 -9.11
C ASP A 54 -2.74 17.49 -9.12
N LYS A 55 -3.86 17.54 -8.40
CA LYS A 55 -4.67 18.76 -8.27
C LYS A 55 -3.92 19.85 -7.49
N ILE A 56 -3.23 19.48 -6.41
CA ILE A 56 -2.44 20.42 -5.60
C ILE A 56 -1.27 20.97 -6.42
N GLU A 57 -0.59 20.12 -7.19
CA GLU A 57 0.52 20.56 -8.05
C GLU A 57 0.04 21.51 -9.15
N ARG A 58 -1.10 21.23 -9.78
CA ARG A 58 -1.72 22.15 -10.76
C ARG A 58 -2.12 23.49 -10.11
N PHE A 59 -2.66 23.45 -8.89
CA PHE A 59 -3.01 24.66 -8.16
C PHE A 59 -1.77 25.50 -7.83
N LYS A 60 -0.69 24.87 -7.36
CA LYS A 60 0.59 25.53 -7.10
C LYS A 60 1.18 26.14 -8.38
N ALA A 61 1.12 25.42 -9.51
CA ALA A 61 1.58 25.94 -10.79
C ALA A 61 0.77 27.15 -11.27
N ALA A 62 -0.57 27.11 -11.09
CA ALA A 62 -1.44 28.24 -11.42
C ALA A 62 -1.20 29.46 -10.52
N GLN A 63 -0.91 29.25 -9.22
CA GLN A 63 -0.51 30.33 -8.32
C GLN A 63 0.80 30.97 -8.77
N LEU A 64 1.82 30.17 -9.08
CA LEU A 64 3.09 30.68 -9.60
C LEU A 64 2.90 31.54 -10.86
N ALA A 65 2.10 31.08 -11.83
CA ALA A 65 1.83 31.81 -13.06
C ALA A 65 0.97 33.07 -12.91
N LEU A 66 0.31 33.27 -11.77
CA LEU A 66 -0.52 34.46 -11.47
C LEU A 66 0.25 35.53 -10.69
N PHE A 67 1.36 35.16 -10.05
CA PHE A 67 2.16 36.04 -9.19
C PHE A 67 3.59 36.28 -9.72
N GLU A 68 3.91 35.78 -10.93
CA GLU A 68 5.01 36.23 -11.80
C GLU A 68 4.46 37.10 -12.94
#